data_AF-A0A673JHS5-F1
#
_entry.id   AF-A0A673JHS5-F1
#
_cell.length_a   1.000
_cell.length_b   1.000
_cell.length_c   1.000
_cell.angle_alpha   90.00
_cell.angle_beta   90.00
_cell.angle_gamma   90.00
#
_symmetry.space_group_name_H-M   'P 1'
#
loop_
_entity.id
_entity.type
_entity.pdbx_description
1 polymer ?
#
loop_
_entity_poly.entity_id
_entity_poly.type
_entity_poly.pdbx_seq_one_letter_code
_entity_poly.pdbx_strand_id
1 'polypeptide(L)'
;MALLTKFTFVMACWAVTFITVADCSIYPSEMSGDSARKLPSAFIPVSQASTLGSFYSLSLSSTFPEDLEMNEYCIELLRIYRQRYVTYANCLVTYARPVKICQNCYTGFNSLEDIYKNISSDQPGPGNVSCHDSLMRSDRLMLLYALFSKLDEIWTSAECKQCLTEDQEALSNDTVYFMATLNQSLSCFEQHQRNHTELCKDCKASYKRLKELYGRMDKNQTLCIDLEDAMNITQQLWSKNFSCLLPREETVPVIAVSSFMLFLPIIFYLSSFLHSEQKKRKLIHPKRAKSNNSLMNIQDKFS
;
A
#
# COMPACT_ATOMS: atom_id res chain seq x y z
N MET A 1 18.05 -38.42 -39.18
CA MET A 1 18.05 -38.86 -37.76
C MET A 1 18.74 -37.87 -36.82
N ALA A 2 19.90 -37.27 -37.17
CA ALA A 2 20.61 -36.33 -36.29
C ALA A 2 19.88 -34.99 -35.99
N LEU A 3 18.95 -34.55 -36.84
CA LEU A 3 18.17 -33.32 -36.61
C LEU A 3 17.04 -33.55 -35.58
N LEU A 4 16.48 -34.76 -35.54
CA LEU A 4 15.38 -35.13 -34.64
C LEU A 4 15.89 -35.24 -33.19
N THR A 5 17.09 -35.78 -32.99
CA THR A 5 17.75 -35.87 -31.68
C THR A 5 18.19 -34.51 -31.14
N LYS A 6 18.56 -33.56 -32.00
CA LYS A 6 18.83 -32.17 -31.57
C LYS A 6 17.54 -31.44 -31.19
N PHE A 7 16.43 -31.71 -31.88
CA PHE A 7 15.13 -31.11 -31.57
C PHE A 7 14.55 -31.64 -30.25
N THR A 8 14.67 -32.93 -29.95
CA THR A 8 14.24 -33.49 -28.66
C THR A 8 15.09 -32.99 -27.49
N PHE A 9 16.38 -32.76 -27.70
CA PHE A 9 17.27 -32.21 -26.68
C PHE A 9 16.97 -30.73 -26.38
N VAL A 10 16.66 -29.93 -27.41
CA VAL A 10 16.23 -28.53 -27.23
C VAL A 10 14.85 -28.47 -26.57
N MET A 11 13.88 -29.30 -26.97
CA MET A 11 12.56 -29.33 -26.32
C MET A 11 12.63 -29.82 -24.86
N ALA A 12 13.52 -30.77 -24.55
CA ALA A 12 13.76 -31.21 -23.18
C ALA A 12 14.44 -30.12 -22.34
N CYS A 13 15.44 -29.42 -22.88
CA CYS A 13 16.06 -28.26 -22.21
C CYS A 13 15.06 -27.12 -22.00
N TRP A 14 14.15 -26.87 -22.96
CA TRP A 14 13.13 -25.82 -22.84
C TRP A 14 11.99 -26.20 -21.88
N ALA A 15 11.62 -27.49 -21.81
CA ALA A 15 10.67 -27.99 -20.83
C ALA A 15 11.26 -27.99 -19.41
N VAL A 16 12.55 -28.34 -19.26
CA VAL A 16 13.26 -28.25 -17.98
C VAL A 16 13.45 -26.80 -17.57
N THR A 17 13.76 -25.88 -18.50
CA THR A 17 13.81 -24.45 -18.16
C THR A 17 12.43 -23.90 -17.82
N PHE A 18 11.34 -24.34 -18.46
CA PHE A 18 9.97 -23.94 -18.05
C PHE A 18 9.57 -24.47 -16.68
N ILE A 19 9.98 -25.69 -16.31
CA ILE A 19 9.75 -26.24 -14.97
C ILE A 19 10.61 -25.49 -13.93
N THR A 20 11.87 -25.15 -14.24
CA THR A 20 12.72 -24.36 -13.33
C THR A 20 12.37 -22.87 -13.30
N VAL A 21 11.73 -22.32 -14.34
CA VAL A 21 11.24 -20.94 -14.39
C VAL A 21 9.90 -20.82 -13.65
N ALA A 22 9.10 -21.89 -13.58
CA ALA A 22 7.95 -21.94 -12.69
C ALA A 22 8.33 -21.91 -11.20
N ASP A 23 9.54 -22.37 -10.85
CA ASP A 23 10.13 -22.29 -9.50
C ASP A 23 11.00 -21.04 -9.25
N CYS A 24 11.07 -20.10 -10.20
CA CYS A 24 11.84 -18.87 -10.04
C CYS A 24 10.96 -17.62 -10.20
N SER A 25 10.71 -16.99 -9.05
CA SER A 25 10.23 -15.61 -8.82
C SER A 25 8.74 -15.44 -8.51
N ILE A 26 8.40 -15.43 -7.22
CA ILE A 26 8.35 -14.17 -6.45
C ILE A 26 9.00 -14.42 -5.08
N TYR A 27 10.32 -14.25 -5.00
CA TYR A 27 10.94 -13.86 -3.74
C TYR A 27 10.86 -12.33 -3.68
N PRO A 28 10.14 -11.72 -2.72
CA PRO A 28 10.42 -10.35 -2.37
C PRO A 28 11.81 -10.32 -1.75
N SER A 29 12.61 -9.38 -2.23
CA SER A 29 13.96 -9.04 -1.79
C SER A 29 14.16 -9.29 -0.29
N GLU A 30 15.10 -10.17 0.05
CA GLU A 30 15.74 -10.16 1.36
C GLU A 30 16.38 -8.79 1.57
N MET A 31 15.78 -7.97 2.42
CA MET A 31 16.52 -7.04 3.27
C MET A 31 16.53 -7.68 4.66
N SER A 32 17.42 -8.66 4.82
CA SER A 32 17.62 -9.36 6.09
C SER A 32 18.55 -8.53 6.98
N GLY A 33 18.08 -8.32 8.21
CA GLY A 33 18.94 -8.53 9.36
C GLY A 33 19.77 -7.33 9.77
N ASP A 34 19.08 -6.36 10.36
CA ASP A 34 19.31 -5.95 11.73
C ASP A 34 20.43 -6.74 12.43
N SER A 35 21.59 -6.11 12.59
CA SER A 35 22.57 -6.58 13.55
C SER A 35 21.98 -6.41 14.93
N ALA A 36 21.60 -7.54 15.53
CA ALA A 36 21.31 -7.66 16.96
C ALA A 36 22.49 -7.08 17.76
N ARG A 37 22.41 -5.79 18.12
CA ARG A 37 23.19 -5.26 19.23
C ARG A 37 22.57 -5.83 20.49
N LYS A 38 23.26 -6.85 21.02
CA LYS A 38 23.17 -7.26 22.42
C LYS A 38 23.04 -6.01 23.27
N LEU A 39 21.89 -5.82 23.90
CA LEU A 39 21.71 -4.87 24.98
C LEU A 39 22.56 -5.37 26.15
N PRO A 40 23.59 -4.65 26.61
CA PRO A 40 24.17 -4.95 27.89
C PRO A 40 23.11 -4.60 28.94
N SER A 41 22.71 -5.61 29.71
CA SER A 41 22.12 -5.41 31.03
C SER A 41 23.11 -4.55 31.82
N ALA A 42 22.84 -3.26 31.91
CA ALA A 42 23.49 -2.35 32.83
C ALA A 42 22.44 -1.96 33.86
N PHE A 43 22.42 -2.73 34.96
CA PHE A 43 22.01 -2.21 36.25
C PHE A 43 22.79 -0.92 36.49
N ILE A 44 22.11 0.23 36.48
CA ILE A 44 22.66 1.45 37.07
C ILE A 44 21.91 1.66 38.39
N PRO A 45 22.63 1.67 39.52
CA PRO A 45 22.04 1.82 40.83
C PRO A 45 21.53 3.25 41.01
N VAL A 46 20.41 3.35 41.73
CA VAL A 46 20.00 4.55 42.43
C VAL A 46 21.11 4.91 43.41
N SER A 47 21.81 6.01 43.16
CA SER A 47 22.64 6.65 44.18
C SER A 47 22.58 8.15 44.03
N GLN A 48 22.08 8.78 45.09
CA GLN A 48 22.12 10.21 45.36
C GLN A 48 23.52 10.78 45.13
N ALA A 49 23.58 11.93 44.48
CA ALA A 49 24.67 12.88 44.66
C ALA A 49 24.07 14.30 44.57
N SER A 50 23.79 14.84 45.74
CA SER A 50 23.68 16.26 46.01
C SER A 50 24.98 16.98 45.64
N THR A 51 24.96 17.79 44.59
CA THR A 51 25.85 18.95 44.48
C THR A 51 25.13 20.08 43.76
N LEU A 52 25.02 21.18 44.49
CA LEU A 52 24.44 22.47 44.17
C LEU A 52 24.99 23.04 42.84
N GLY A 53 24.27 22.79 41.75
CA GLY A 53 24.36 23.58 40.52
C GLY A 53 23.23 24.58 40.51
N SER A 54 23.50 25.81 40.97
CA SER A 54 22.56 26.92 40.85
C SER A 54 22.40 27.26 39.37
N PHE A 55 21.43 26.63 38.71
CA PHE A 55 20.92 27.12 37.44
C PHE A 55 20.11 28.38 37.77
N TYR A 56 20.74 29.54 37.57
CA TYR A 56 20.00 30.79 37.49
C TYR A 56 19.06 30.68 36.28
N SER A 57 17.80 30.32 36.56
CA SER A 57 16.68 30.64 35.68
C SER A 57 16.67 32.16 35.56
N LEU A 58 17.14 32.68 34.41
CA LEU A 58 16.91 34.06 34.03
C LEU A 58 15.41 34.19 33.73
N SER A 59 14.61 34.35 34.77
CA SER A 59 13.22 34.72 34.63
C SER A 59 13.16 36.15 34.13
N LEU A 60 12.68 36.34 32.91
CA LEU A 60 12.31 37.64 32.36
C LEU A 60 11.04 38.13 33.07
N SER A 61 11.16 38.45 34.36
CA SER A 61 10.11 39.05 35.17
C SER A 61 10.22 40.58 35.08
N SER A 62 10.11 41.12 33.86
CA SER A 62 9.66 42.50 33.70
C SER A 62 8.14 42.44 33.60
N THR A 63 7.45 42.84 34.66
CA THR A 63 6.00 43.02 34.66
C THR A 63 5.65 43.99 33.53
N PHE A 64 5.00 43.48 32.49
CA PHE A 64 4.46 44.32 31.43
C PHE A 64 3.38 45.23 32.04
N PRO A 65 3.16 46.45 31.49
CA PRO A 65 2.14 47.37 32.00
C PRO A 65 0.78 46.66 32.13
N GLU A 66 0.03 46.86 33.21
CA GLU A 66 -1.32 46.28 33.40
C GLU A 66 -2.28 46.60 32.22
N ASP A 67 -2.02 47.66 31.46
CA ASP A 67 -2.79 48.05 30.27
C ASP A 67 -2.65 47.08 29.08
N LEU A 68 -1.77 46.07 29.20
CA LEU A 68 -1.59 44.93 28.29
C LEU A 68 -2.37 43.68 28.75
N GLU A 69 -3.29 43.82 29.70
CA GLU A 69 -4.19 42.73 30.08
C GLU A 69 -5.18 42.41 28.95
N MET A 70 -5.00 41.23 28.37
CA MET A 70 -5.97 40.60 27.49
C MET A 70 -7.35 40.56 28.17
N ASN A 71 -8.41 40.95 27.44
CA ASN A 71 -9.78 40.90 27.94
C ASN A 71 -10.09 39.52 28.58
N GLU A 72 -10.70 39.51 29.77
CA GLU A 72 -11.10 38.32 30.52
C GLU A 72 -11.88 37.32 29.66
N TYR A 73 -12.74 37.81 28.75
CA TYR A 73 -13.43 36.98 27.77
C TYR A 73 -12.48 36.19 26.86
N CYS A 74 -11.43 36.84 26.33
CA CYS A 74 -10.45 36.19 25.48
C CYS A 74 -9.56 35.22 26.27
N ILE A 75 -9.26 35.53 27.53
CA ILE A 75 -8.54 34.61 28.43
C ILE A 75 -9.37 33.33 28.64
N GLU A 76 -10.68 33.47 28.83
CA GLU A 76 -11.57 32.32 29.00
C GLU A 76 -11.69 31.48 27.71
N LEU A 77 -11.82 32.11 26.54
CA LEU A 77 -11.79 31.38 25.27
C LEU A 77 -10.46 30.62 25.08
N LEU A 78 -9.33 31.24 25.44
CA LEU A 78 -8.01 30.60 25.38
C LEU A 78 -7.93 29.41 26.34
N ARG A 79 -8.52 29.51 27.53
CA ARG A 79 -8.61 28.39 28.49
C ARG A 79 -9.41 27.23 27.93
N ILE A 80 -10.55 27.51 27.29
CA ILE A 80 -11.40 26.49 26.65
C ILE A 80 -10.66 25.85 25.47
N TYR A 81 -10.00 26.66 24.62
CA TYR A 81 -9.19 26.16 23.51
C TYR A 81 -8.10 25.21 23.99
N ARG A 82 -7.34 25.60 25.03
CA ARG A 82 -6.31 24.75 25.64
C ARG A 82 -6.88 23.40 26.09
N GLN A 83 -8.01 23.41 26.78
CA GLN A 83 -8.64 22.20 27.29
C GLN A 83 -9.06 21.26 26.14
N ARG A 84 -9.70 21.81 25.10
CA ARG A 84 -10.16 21.05 23.93
C ARG A 84 -8.99 20.51 23.11
N TYR A 85 -7.94 21.33 22.91
CA TYR A 85 -6.71 20.94 22.25
C TYR A 85 -6.03 19.75 22.95
N VAL A 86 -5.81 19.84 24.26
CA VAL A 86 -5.17 18.77 25.04
C VAL A 86 -6.01 17.49 25.01
N THR A 87 -7.33 17.62 25.11
CA THR A 87 -8.26 16.47 25.05
C THR A 87 -8.17 15.76 23.70
N TYR A 88 -8.20 16.51 22.60
CA TYR A 88 -8.11 15.95 21.26
C TYR A 88 -6.72 15.35 20.98
N ALA A 89 -5.64 16.04 21.33
CA ALA A 89 -4.28 15.53 21.18
C ALA A 89 -4.07 14.23 21.98
N ASN A 90 -4.58 14.16 23.21
CA ASN A 90 -4.54 12.94 24.01
C ASN A 90 -5.32 11.78 23.37
N CYS A 91 -6.49 12.08 22.78
CA CYS A 91 -7.26 11.08 22.03
C CYS A 91 -6.47 10.53 20.84
N LEU A 92 -5.87 11.40 20.02
CA LEU A 92 -5.05 10.99 18.88
C LEU A 92 -3.92 10.04 19.28
N VAL A 93 -3.18 10.38 20.34
CA VAL A 93 -2.07 9.54 20.83
C VAL A 93 -2.59 8.20 21.38
N THR A 94 -3.72 8.21 22.08
CA THR A 94 -4.33 6.99 22.64
C THR A 94 -4.76 6.00 21.55
N TYR A 95 -5.29 6.50 20.44
CA TYR A 95 -5.81 5.69 19.32
C TYR A 95 -4.89 5.67 18.10
N ALA A 96 -3.60 5.97 18.29
CA ALA A 96 -2.62 5.97 17.20
C ALA A 96 -2.28 4.55 16.72
N ARG A 97 -2.39 3.52 17.58
CA ARG A 97 -2.07 2.12 17.25
C ARG A 97 -2.91 1.12 18.06
N PRO A 98 -3.68 0.22 17.40
CA PRO A 98 -4.11 0.28 16.00
C PRO A 98 -4.87 1.59 15.71
N VAL A 99 -4.85 2.07 14.48
CA VAL A 99 -5.39 3.40 14.14
C VAL A 99 -6.91 3.37 14.29
N LYS A 100 -7.43 4.19 15.22
CA LYS A 100 -8.88 4.36 15.47
C LYS A 100 -9.25 5.81 15.77
N ILE A 101 -8.54 6.75 15.14
CA ILE A 101 -8.63 8.17 15.47
C ILE A 101 -9.94 8.77 14.96
N CYS A 102 -10.42 8.36 13.79
CA CYS A 102 -11.65 8.92 13.23
C CYS A 102 -12.86 8.48 14.06
N GLN A 103 -12.90 7.20 14.45
CA GLN A 103 -14.01 6.65 15.22
C GLN A 103 -14.10 7.16 16.65
N ASN A 104 -12.96 7.41 17.30
CA ASN A 104 -12.95 7.74 18.73
C ASN A 104 -12.71 9.22 19.03
N CYS A 105 -12.16 10.00 18.09
CA CYS A 105 -11.74 11.38 18.35
C CYS A 105 -12.57 12.45 17.62
N TYR A 106 -13.59 12.06 16.85
CA TYR A 106 -14.40 13.01 16.08
C TYR A 106 -15.09 14.08 16.94
N THR A 107 -15.64 13.70 18.09
CA THR A 107 -16.27 14.65 19.02
C THR A 107 -15.26 15.67 19.57
N GLY A 108 -14.03 15.23 19.85
CA GLY A 108 -12.93 16.08 20.29
C GLY A 108 -12.48 17.04 19.19
N PHE A 109 -12.42 16.57 17.94
CA PHE A 109 -12.10 17.41 16.79
C PHE A 109 -13.16 18.49 16.56
N ASN A 110 -14.43 18.10 16.47
CA ASN A 110 -15.56 19.04 16.28
C ASN A 110 -15.57 20.09 17.38
N SER A 111 -15.40 19.68 18.64
CA SER A 111 -15.31 20.61 19.76
C SER A 111 -14.14 21.59 19.61
N LEU A 112 -12.96 21.12 19.21
CA LEU A 112 -11.80 21.98 18.98
C LEU A 112 -12.04 22.95 17.81
N GLU A 113 -12.64 22.47 16.73
CA GLU A 113 -13.00 23.28 15.56
C GLU A 113 -13.99 24.38 15.94
N ASP A 114 -15.00 24.08 16.76
CA ASP A 114 -16.00 25.06 17.22
C ASP A 114 -15.37 26.22 18.00
N ILE A 115 -14.50 25.91 18.97
CA ILE A 115 -13.84 26.95 19.76
C ILE A 115 -12.86 27.76 18.90
N TYR A 116 -12.18 27.09 17.96
CA TYR A 116 -11.28 27.75 17.04
C TYR A 116 -12.03 28.75 16.16
N LYS A 117 -13.15 28.32 15.54
CA LYS A 117 -14.04 29.18 14.74
C LYS A 117 -14.57 30.36 15.55
N ASN A 118 -14.92 30.14 16.82
CA ASN A 118 -15.38 31.22 17.70
C ASN A 118 -14.28 32.26 17.98
N ILE A 119 -13.05 31.82 18.23
CA ILE A 119 -11.89 32.73 18.44
C ILE A 119 -11.50 33.42 17.14
N SER A 120 -11.53 32.70 16.02
CA SER A 120 -11.09 33.21 14.71
C SER A 120 -12.13 34.06 13.99
N SER A 121 -13.35 34.16 14.54
CA SER A 121 -14.42 34.95 13.95
C SER A 121 -14.14 36.45 14.12
N ASP A 122 -14.45 37.22 13.09
CA ASP A 122 -14.44 38.69 13.17
C ASP A 122 -15.67 39.23 13.92
N GLN A 123 -16.64 38.37 14.25
CA GLN A 123 -17.81 38.78 15.02
C GLN A 123 -17.43 39.09 16.47
N PRO A 124 -17.75 40.30 16.96
CA PRO A 124 -17.43 40.66 18.32
C PRO A 124 -18.24 39.83 19.31
N GLY A 125 -17.57 39.38 20.38
CA GLY A 125 -18.19 38.69 21.50
C GLY A 125 -18.88 39.65 22.48
N PRO A 126 -19.21 39.17 23.69
CA PRO A 126 -19.76 40.00 24.76
C PRO A 126 -18.89 41.25 25.00
N GLY A 127 -19.51 42.42 25.01
CA GLY A 127 -18.79 43.68 25.21
C GLY A 127 -18.14 44.28 23.95
N ASN A 128 -18.55 43.86 22.75
CA ASN A 128 -18.02 44.32 21.47
C ASN A 128 -16.51 44.01 21.25
N VAL A 129 -15.98 42.98 21.92
CA VAL A 129 -14.56 42.61 21.83
C VAL A 129 -14.36 41.44 20.89
N SER A 130 -13.48 41.60 19.90
CA SER A 130 -12.96 40.51 19.07
C SER A 130 -11.65 39.98 19.65
N CYS A 131 -11.51 38.66 19.73
CA CYS A 131 -10.30 37.99 20.22
C CYS A 131 -9.38 37.55 19.07
N HIS A 132 -9.81 37.69 17.82
CA HIS A 132 -9.10 37.18 16.66
C HIS A 132 -7.68 37.78 16.57
N ASP A 133 -7.55 39.11 16.57
CA ASP A 133 -6.22 39.73 16.45
C ASP A 133 -5.36 39.52 17.70
N SER A 134 -5.98 39.57 18.88
CA SER A 134 -5.29 39.44 20.17
C SER A 134 -4.81 38.01 20.48
N LEU A 135 -5.46 36.97 19.93
CA LEU A 135 -5.08 35.57 20.18
C LEU A 135 -4.45 34.87 18.96
N MET A 136 -4.94 35.15 17.74
CA MET A 136 -4.48 34.45 16.54
C MET A 136 -3.35 35.18 15.81
N ARG A 137 -3.31 36.52 15.89
CA ARG A 137 -2.35 37.36 15.14
C ARG A 137 -1.49 38.26 16.03
N SER A 138 -1.43 37.99 17.34
CA SER A 138 -0.72 38.84 18.29
C SER A 138 0.80 38.69 18.26
N ASP A 139 1.31 37.60 17.70
CA ASP A 139 2.74 37.34 17.56
C ASP A 139 3.09 36.75 16.18
N ARG A 140 4.38 36.71 15.86
CA ARG A 140 4.90 36.17 14.59
C ARG A 140 4.72 34.65 14.48
N LEU A 141 4.63 33.94 15.61
CA LEU A 141 4.52 32.49 15.64
C LEU A 141 3.09 32.03 15.33
N MET A 142 2.08 32.82 15.69
CA MET A 142 0.66 32.53 15.54
C MET A 142 0.34 31.12 16.05
N LEU A 143 0.78 30.81 17.27
CA LEU A 143 0.84 29.43 17.78
C LEU A 143 -0.50 28.70 17.73
N LEU A 144 -1.59 29.36 18.13
CA LEU A 144 -2.94 28.75 18.13
C LEU A 144 -3.39 28.37 16.71
N TYR A 145 -3.12 29.23 15.73
CA TYR A 145 -3.37 28.95 14.33
C TYR A 145 -2.53 27.76 13.84
N ALA A 146 -1.22 27.79 14.09
CA ALA A 146 -0.31 26.74 13.65
C ALA A 146 -0.67 25.36 14.23
N LEU A 147 -1.02 25.31 15.51
CA LEU A 147 -1.44 24.09 16.19
C LEU A 147 -2.76 23.54 15.64
N PHE A 148 -3.77 24.40 15.48
CA PHE A 148 -5.05 23.98 14.90
C PHE A 148 -4.86 23.49 13.45
N SER A 149 -4.14 24.25 12.63
CA SER A 149 -3.88 23.88 11.23
C SER A 149 -3.23 22.51 11.10
N LYS A 150 -2.31 22.14 12.00
CA LYS A 150 -1.69 20.81 11.97
C LYS A 150 -2.64 19.69 12.38
N LEU A 151 -3.54 19.96 13.33
CA LEU A 151 -4.56 19.01 13.74
C LEU A 151 -5.65 18.82 12.67
N ASP A 152 -6.02 19.89 11.98
CA ASP A 152 -6.91 19.88 10.83
C ASP A 152 -6.28 19.13 9.63
N GLU A 153 -4.99 19.33 9.37
CA GLU A 153 -4.24 18.57 8.37
C GLU A 153 -4.25 17.05 8.67
N ILE A 154 -4.07 16.65 9.93
CA ILE A 154 -4.19 15.25 10.35
C ILE A 154 -5.61 14.73 10.08
N TRP A 155 -6.64 15.48 10.48
CA TRP A 155 -8.04 15.08 10.31
C TRP A 155 -8.44 14.91 8.83
N THR A 156 -8.02 15.85 8.00
CA THR A 156 -8.32 15.87 6.56
C THR A 156 -7.52 14.83 5.79
N SER A 157 -6.22 14.68 6.05
CA SER A 157 -5.39 13.64 5.41
C SER A 157 -5.77 12.22 5.80
N ALA A 158 -6.36 12.04 6.99
CA ALA A 158 -6.95 10.78 7.44
C ALA A 158 -8.31 10.45 6.79
N GLU A 159 -8.86 11.37 6.00
CA GLU A 159 -10.19 11.28 5.37
C GLU A 159 -11.29 10.94 6.40
N CYS A 160 -11.17 11.43 7.64
CA CYS A 160 -12.05 11.04 8.74
C CYS A 160 -13.53 11.38 8.48
N LYS A 161 -13.81 12.39 7.64
CA LYS A 161 -15.18 12.74 7.23
C LYS A 161 -15.88 11.58 6.52
N GLN A 162 -15.16 10.74 5.76
CA GLN A 162 -15.74 9.60 5.05
C GLN A 162 -16.29 8.52 6.00
N CYS A 163 -15.75 8.46 7.22
CA CYS A 163 -16.21 7.53 8.25
C CYS A 163 -17.38 8.05 9.08
N LEU A 164 -17.82 9.28 8.85
CA LEU A 164 -18.87 9.95 9.60
C LEU A 164 -20.10 10.23 8.73
N THR A 165 -21.20 10.56 9.38
CA THR A 165 -22.38 11.15 8.75
C THR A 165 -22.08 12.56 8.23
N GLU A 166 -22.94 13.10 7.35
CA GLU A 166 -22.72 14.43 6.74
C GLU A 166 -22.64 15.56 7.78
N ASP A 167 -23.38 15.43 8.88
CA ASP A 167 -23.35 16.33 10.04
C ASP A 167 -22.17 16.08 11.00
N GLN A 168 -21.37 15.03 10.77
CA GLN A 168 -20.22 14.63 11.57
C GLN A 168 -20.55 14.34 13.04
N GLU A 169 -21.81 14.00 13.36
CA GLU A 169 -22.25 13.69 14.73
C GLU A 169 -22.17 12.19 15.06
N ALA A 170 -22.15 11.33 14.03
CA ALA A 170 -22.13 9.88 14.20
C ALA A 170 -21.27 9.20 13.13
N LEU A 171 -20.99 7.91 13.35
CA LEU A 171 -20.37 7.04 12.33
C LEU A 171 -21.34 6.78 11.19
N SER A 172 -20.83 6.72 9.96
CA SER A 172 -21.64 6.38 8.80
C SER A 172 -22.11 4.92 8.86
N ASN A 173 -23.27 4.63 8.27
CA ASN A 173 -23.81 3.26 8.20
C ASN A 173 -22.82 2.28 7.56
N ASP A 174 -22.09 2.73 6.53
CA ASP A 174 -21.07 1.94 5.85
C ASP A 174 -19.90 1.60 6.77
N THR A 175 -19.44 2.57 7.57
CA THR A 175 -18.40 2.36 8.58
C THR A 175 -18.83 1.35 9.63
N VAL A 176 -20.04 1.51 10.18
CA VAL A 176 -20.59 0.57 11.18
C VAL A 176 -20.71 -0.83 10.59
N TYR A 177 -21.20 -0.95 9.35
CA TYR A 177 -21.35 -2.23 8.66
C TYR A 177 -19.98 -2.88 8.36
N PHE A 178 -18.99 -2.10 7.96
CA PHE A 178 -17.62 -2.57 7.77
C PHE A 178 -17.05 -3.11 9.08
N MET A 179 -17.14 -2.35 10.16
CA MET A 179 -16.61 -2.75 11.48
C MET A 179 -17.30 -4.02 12.01
N ALA A 180 -18.61 -4.17 11.80
CA ALA A 180 -19.33 -5.39 12.15
C ALA A 180 -18.83 -6.61 11.34
N THR A 181 -18.63 -6.43 10.02
CA THR A 181 -18.11 -7.49 9.14
C THR A 181 -16.67 -7.87 9.48
N LEU A 182 -15.85 -6.87 9.84
CA LEU A 182 -14.48 -7.05 10.32
C LEU A 182 -14.47 -7.85 11.62
N ASN A 183 -15.25 -7.45 12.62
CA ASN A 183 -15.35 -8.14 13.90
C ASN A 183 -15.80 -9.59 13.74
N GLN A 184 -16.75 -9.86 12.83
CA GLN A 184 -17.15 -11.23 12.50
C GLN A 184 -15.97 -12.05 11.93
N SER A 185 -15.16 -11.43 11.06
CA SER A 185 -14.00 -12.10 10.45
C SER A 185 -12.90 -12.38 11.49
N LEU A 186 -12.58 -11.39 12.34
CA LEU A 186 -11.60 -11.53 13.42
C LEU A 186 -12.05 -12.56 14.46
N SER A 187 -13.34 -12.58 14.83
CA SER A 187 -13.89 -13.60 15.72
C SER A 187 -13.72 -15.02 15.16
N CYS A 188 -13.89 -15.20 13.85
CA CYS A 188 -13.61 -16.48 13.21
C CYS A 188 -12.11 -16.85 13.29
N PHE A 189 -11.21 -15.87 13.10
CA PHE A 189 -9.77 -16.09 13.19
C PHE A 189 -9.37 -16.51 14.61
N GLU A 190 -9.92 -15.85 15.64
CA GLU A 190 -9.68 -16.18 17.04
C GLU A 190 -10.14 -17.61 17.37
N GLN A 191 -11.30 -18.03 16.87
CA GLN A 191 -11.84 -19.38 17.10
C GLN A 191 -10.91 -20.48 16.58
N HIS A 192 -10.25 -20.26 15.45
CA HIS A 192 -9.41 -21.26 14.77
C HIS A 192 -7.91 -20.96 14.85
N GLN A 193 -7.48 -20.04 15.72
CA GLN A 193 -6.10 -19.54 15.80
C GLN A 193 -5.06 -20.65 16.00
N ARG A 194 -5.43 -21.77 16.65
CA ARG A 194 -4.50 -22.89 16.90
C ARG A 194 -4.31 -23.82 15.68
N ASN A 195 -5.25 -23.83 14.75
CA ASN A 195 -5.21 -24.70 13.58
C ASN A 195 -5.38 -23.88 12.28
N HIS A 196 -4.26 -23.39 11.76
CA HIS A 196 -4.25 -22.46 10.63
C HIS A 196 -4.90 -23.06 9.36
N THR A 197 -4.78 -24.38 9.14
CA THR A 197 -5.36 -25.03 7.95
C THR A 197 -6.89 -25.01 7.96
N GLU A 198 -7.49 -25.24 9.13
CA GLU A 198 -8.95 -25.15 9.31
C GLU A 198 -9.41 -23.69 9.27
N LEU A 199 -8.65 -22.76 9.88
CA LEU A 199 -8.91 -21.32 9.82
C LEU A 199 -9.06 -20.82 8.38
N CYS A 200 -8.10 -21.15 7.51
CA CYS A 200 -8.12 -20.69 6.13
C CYS A 200 -9.33 -21.24 5.34
N LYS A 201 -9.84 -22.41 5.71
CA LYS A 201 -11.00 -23.04 5.06
C LYS A 201 -12.30 -22.43 5.57
N ASP A 202 -12.46 -22.36 6.89
CA ASP A 202 -13.72 -22.02 7.55
C ASP A 202 -13.95 -20.51 7.57
N CYS A 203 -12.89 -19.70 7.72
CA CYS A 203 -12.99 -18.25 7.72
C CYS A 203 -12.88 -17.62 6.31
N LYS A 204 -12.67 -18.42 5.26
CA LYS A 204 -12.52 -17.96 3.87
C LYS A 204 -13.69 -17.09 3.41
N ALA A 205 -14.90 -17.54 3.71
CA ALA A 205 -16.12 -16.86 3.28
C ALA A 205 -16.27 -15.48 3.94
N SER A 206 -16.05 -15.41 5.26
CA SER A 206 -16.10 -14.15 6.04
C SER A 206 -15.04 -13.16 5.56
N TYR A 207 -13.79 -13.62 5.40
CA TYR A 207 -12.71 -12.77 4.90
C TYR A 207 -12.94 -12.29 3.47
N LYS A 208 -13.46 -13.16 2.57
CA LYS A 208 -13.83 -12.77 1.21
C LYS A 208 -14.90 -11.67 1.21
N ARG A 209 -15.94 -11.81 2.05
CA ARG A 209 -17.00 -10.79 2.19
C ARG A 209 -16.44 -9.45 2.67
N LEU A 210 -15.55 -9.48 3.66
CA LEU A 210 -14.85 -8.28 4.15
C LEU A 210 -14.04 -7.61 3.03
N LYS A 211 -13.24 -8.40 2.29
CA LYS A 211 -12.41 -7.90 1.19
C LYS A 211 -13.24 -7.31 0.05
N GLU A 212 -14.37 -7.93 -0.29
CA GLU A 212 -15.31 -7.42 -1.30
C GLU A 212 -15.99 -6.14 -0.84
N LEU A 213 -16.36 -6.03 0.44
CA LEU A 213 -16.90 -4.80 1.02
C LEU A 213 -15.86 -3.68 0.95
N TYR A 214 -14.64 -3.93 1.41
CA TYR A 214 -13.53 -2.99 1.32
C TYR A 214 -13.34 -2.50 -0.13
N GLY A 215 -13.27 -3.43 -1.10
CA GLY A 215 -13.09 -3.08 -2.51
C GLY A 215 -14.27 -2.32 -3.14
N ARG A 216 -15.48 -2.36 -2.56
CA ARG A 216 -16.58 -1.48 -2.96
C ARG A 216 -16.42 -0.09 -2.36
N MET A 217 -16.07 -0.01 -1.08
CA MET A 217 -15.87 1.27 -0.38
C MET A 217 -14.71 2.07 -0.97
N ASP A 218 -13.62 1.38 -1.34
CA ASP A 218 -12.46 1.95 -2.05
C ASP A 218 -12.86 2.61 -3.37
N LYS A 219 -13.64 1.89 -4.19
CA LYS A 219 -14.17 2.43 -5.45
C LYS A 219 -15.09 3.64 -5.26
N ASN A 220 -15.85 3.64 -4.18
CA ASN A 220 -16.74 4.74 -3.84
C ASN A 220 -16.03 5.89 -3.10
N GLN A 221 -14.72 5.76 -2.83
CA GLN A 221 -13.94 6.76 -2.08
C GLN A 221 -14.51 7.06 -0.68
N THR A 222 -15.01 6.02 -0.01
CA THR A 222 -15.65 6.09 1.32
C THR A 222 -14.78 5.51 2.43
N LEU A 223 -13.47 5.40 2.19
CA LEU A 223 -12.51 4.89 3.16
C LEU A 223 -11.92 6.04 3.99
N CYS A 224 -11.70 5.77 5.28
CA CYS A 224 -10.85 6.58 6.14
C CYS A 224 -9.70 5.74 6.68
N ILE A 225 -8.69 6.39 7.26
CA ILE A 225 -7.48 5.74 7.75
C ILE A 225 -7.73 4.59 8.74
N ASP A 226 -8.78 4.69 9.56
CA ASP A 226 -9.15 3.64 10.51
C ASP A 226 -9.50 2.33 9.79
N LEU A 227 -10.22 2.41 8.66
CA LEU A 227 -10.66 1.25 7.89
C LEU A 227 -9.50 0.67 7.06
N GLU A 228 -8.65 1.54 6.52
CA GLU A 228 -7.45 1.16 5.78
C GLU A 228 -6.46 0.41 6.68
N ASP A 229 -6.15 0.93 7.86
CA ASP A 229 -5.25 0.29 8.83
C ASP A 229 -5.82 -1.06 9.29
N ALA A 230 -7.11 -1.09 9.64
CA ALA A 230 -7.79 -2.32 10.05
C ALA A 230 -7.77 -3.39 8.94
N MET A 231 -8.03 -3.01 7.70
CA MET A 231 -7.96 -3.94 6.57
C MET A 231 -6.52 -4.39 6.33
N ASN A 232 -5.54 -3.49 6.35
CA ASN A 232 -4.14 -3.82 6.13
C ASN A 232 -3.61 -4.82 7.17
N ILE A 233 -3.90 -4.58 8.46
CA ILE A 233 -3.56 -5.53 9.53
C ILE A 233 -4.26 -6.87 9.31
N THR A 234 -5.54 -6.86 8.94
CA THR A 234 -6.30 -8.11 8.68
C THR A 234 -5.74 -8.88 7.50
N GLN A 235 -5.34 -8.20 6.42
CA GLN A 235 -4.68 -8.82 5.27
C GLN A 235 -3.32 -9.41 5.65
N GLN A 236 -2.56 -8.71 6.49
CA GLN A 236 -1.29 -9.21 7.00
C GLN A 236 -1.49 -10.46 7.86
N LEU A 237 -2.50 -10.46 8.74
CA LEU A 237 -2.87 -11.64 9.54
C LEU A 237 -3.22 -12.83 8.62
N TRP A 238 -4.11 -12.60 7.66
CA TRP A 238 -4.56 -13.64 6.72
C TRP A 238 -3.41 -14.23 5.89
N SER A 239 -2.59 -13.37 5.30
CA SER A 239 -1.57 -13.78 4.33
C SER A 239 -0.24 -14.19 4.97
N LYS A 240 0.29 -13.40 5.91
CA LYS A 240 1.62 -13.63 6.49
C LYS A 240 1.55 -14.50 7.74
N ASN A 241 0.64 -14.20 8.68
CA ASN A 241 0.60 -14.94 9.94
C ASN A 241 -0.03 -16.33 9.76
N PHE A 242 -1.18 -16.40 9.08
CA PHE A 242 -1.88 -17.68 8.86
C PHE A 242 -1.46 -18.39 7.57
N SER A 243 -0.73 -17.73 6.67
CA SER A 243 -0.32 -18.32 5.38
C SER A 243 -1.50 -18.84 4.54
N CYS A 244 -2.65 -18.16 4.64
CA CYS A 244 -3.83 -18.53 3.87
C CYS A 244 -3.65 -18.10 2.40
N LEU A 245 -3.01 -18.97 1.62
CA LEU A 245 -2.85 -18.81 0.18
C LEU A 245 -4.23 -18.80 -0.48
N LEU A 246 -4.52 -17.75 -1.24
CA LEU A 246 -5.62 -17.71 -2.19
C LEU A 246 -5.05 -18.18 -3.54
N PRO A 247 -5.16 -19.46 -3.92
CA PRO A 247 -4.88 -19.84 -5.29
C PRO A 247 -5.84 -19.05 -6.19
N ARG A 248 -5.28 -18.30 -7.13
CA ARG A 248 -6.05 -17.52 -8.11
C ARG A 248 -6.73 -18.52 -9.05
N GLU A 249 -8.05 -18.50 -9.13
CA GLU A 249 -8.83 -19.43 -9.97
C GLU A 249 -8.53 -19.25 -11.48
N GLU A 250 -7.89 -18.14 -11.87
CA GLU A 250 -7.53 -17.79 -13.25
C GLU A 250 -6.19 -18.37 -13.76
N THR A 251 -5.52 -19.24 -12.99
CA THR A 251 -4.24 -19.83 -13.43
C THR A 251 -4.43 -20.77 -14.61
N VAL A 252 -5.52 -21.54 -14.63
CA VAL A 252 -5.80 -22.54 -15.67
C VAL A 252 -5.98 -21.92 -17.07
N PRO A 253 -6.87 -20.93 -17.29
CA PRO A 253 -7.04 -20.33 -18.61
C PRO A 253 -5.78 -19.59 -19.09
N VAL A 254 -5.04 -18.93 -18.19
CA VAL A 254 -3.79 -18.23 -18.53
C VAL A 254 -2.73 -19.22 -19.01
N ILE A 255 -2.52 -20.32 -18.28
CA ILE A 255 -1.57 -21.38 -18.68
C ILE A 255 -1.97 -21.97 -20.04
N ALA A 256 -3.26 -22.23 -20.26
CA ALA A 256 -3.74 -22.79 -21.53
C ALA A 256 -3.49 -21.85 -22.72
N VAL A 257 -3.81 -20.55 -22.59
CA VAL A 257 -3.61 -19.56 -23.66
C VAL A 257 -2.12 -19.33 -23.91
N SER A 258 -1.31 -19.18 -22.86
CA SER A 258 0.14 -19.03 -22.97
C SER A 258 0.79 -20.24 -23.64
N SER A 259 0.37 -21.46 -23.26
CA SER A 259 0.84 -22.70 -23.86
C SER A 259 0.49 -22.77 -25.36
N PHE A 260 -0.75 -22.48 -25.73
CA PHE A 260 -1.18 -22.48 -27.12
C PHE A 260 -0.35 -21.53 -27.99
N MET A 261 -0.13 -20.29 -27.51
CA MET A 261 0.67 -19.29 -28.23
C MET A 261 2.13 -19.74 -28.45
N LEU A 262 2.71 -20.51 -27.52
CA LEU A 262 4.07 -21.06 -27.65
C LEU A 262 4.16 -22.21 -28.66
N PHE A 263 3.09 -22.99 -28.87
CA PHE A 263 3.08 -24.09 -29.84
C PHE A 263 2.86 -23.64 -31.29
N LEU A 264 2.26 -22.48 -31.51
CA LEU A 264 1.98 -21.95 -32.86
C LEU A 264 3.24 -21.81 -33.73
N PRO A 265 4.36 -21.22 -33.26
CA PRO A 265 5.59 -21.15 -34.05
C PRO A 265 6.15 -22.52 -34.41
N ILE A 266 6.11 -23.47 -33.46
CA ILE A 266 6.61 -24.84 -33.67
C ILE A 266 5.83 -25.52 -34.80
N ILE A 267 4.50 -25.45 -34.73
CA ILE A 267 3.61 -26.02 -35.76
C ILE A 267 3.84 -25.32 -37.11
N PHE A 268 4.02 -24.01 -37.12
CA PHE A 268 4.31 -23.24 -38.35
C PHE A 268 5.62 -23.68 -39.01
N TYR A 269 6.70 -23.84 -38.24
CA TYR A 269 7.98 -24.29 -38.78
C TYR A 269 7.95 -25.75 -39.24
N LEU A 270 7.30 -26.64 -38.50
CA LEU A 270 7.15 -28.05 -38.89
C LEU A 270 6.29 -28.20 -40.15
N SER A 271 5.16 -27.49 -40.24
CA SER A 271 4.29 -27.52 -41.42
C SER A 271 5.00 -26.96 -42.66
N SER A 272 5.76 -25.88 -42.52
CA SER A 272 6.58 -25.30 -43.59
C SER A 272 7.68 -26.27 -44.06
N PHE A 273 8.35 -26.97 -43.13
CA PHE A 273 9.37 -27.96 -43.46
C PHE A 273 8.79 -29.14 -44.25
N LEU A 274 7.67 -29.71 -43.79
CA LEU A 274 7.01 -30.83 -44.46
C LEU A 274 6.49 -30.44 -45.86
N HIS A 275 5.90 -29.26 -46.02
CA HIS A 275 5.47 -28.76 -47.33
C HIS A 275 6.63 -28.46 -48.29
N SER A 276 7.79 -28.04 -47.78
CA SER A 276 8.98 -27.75 -48.59
C SER A 276 9.58 -29.02 -49.20
N GLU A 277 9.67 -30.10 -48.42
CA GLU A 277 10.16 -31.41 -48.88
C GLU A 277 9.32 -31.97 -50.04
N GLN A 278 7.99 -31.77 -50.02
CA GLN A 278 7.09 -32.21 -51.09
C GLN A 278 7.22 -31.39 -52.38
N LYS A 279 7.77 -30.17 -52.32
CA LYS A 279 7.89 -29.25 -53.47
C LYS A 279 9.26 -29.29 -54.17
N LYS A 280 10.06 -30.34 -53.96
CA LYS A 280 11.21 -30.68 -54.82
C LYS A 280 10.69 -30.99 -56.22
N ARG A 281 10.51 -29.93 -57.03
CA ARG A 281 10.02 -30.01 -58.41
C ARG A 281 10.87 -31.02 -59.16
N LYS A 282 10.22 -32.00 -59.82
CA LYS A 282 10.87 -32.85 -60.82
C LYS A 282 11.56 -31.90 -61.82
N LEU A 283 12.89 -31.91 -61.85
CA LEU A 283 13.66 -31.21 -62.86
C LEU A 283 13.25 -31.82 -64.21
N ILE A 284 12.45 -31.09 -65.00
CA ILE A 284 12.24 -31.42 -66.41
C ILE A 284 13.58 -31.13 -67.07
N HIS A 285 14.35 -32.19 -67.35
CA HIS A 285 15.63 -32.09 -68.02
C HIS A 285 15.39 -31.54 -69.44
N PRO A 286 15.95 -30.38 -69.82
CA PRO A 286 15.82 -29.90 -71.19
C PRO A 286 16.58 -30.86 -72.12
N LYS A 287 15.91 -31.38 -73.16
CA LYS A 287 16.54 -32.18 -74.23
C LYS A 287 17.51 -31.28 -74.99
N ARG A 288 18.81 -31.56 -74.87
CA ARG A 288 19.89 -30.84 -75.58
C ARG A 288 19.88 -31.21 -77.08
N ALA A 289 19.96 -30.22 -77.97
CA ALA A 289 20.16 -30.43 -79.41
C ALA A 289 21.56 -30.99 -79.69
N LYS A 290 21.68 -31.93 -80.64
CA LYS A 290 22.96 -32.54 -81.06
C LYS A 290 23.77 -31.55 -81.91
N SER A 291 25.01 -31.27 -81.54
CA SER A 291 26.00 -30.61 -82.41
C SER A 291 26.77 -31.67 -83.22
N ASN A 292 26.75 -31.56 -84.55
CA ASN A 292 27.58 -32.38 -85.42
C ASN A 292 29.02 -31.84 -85.44
N ASN A 293 29.98 -32.62 -84.97
CA ASN A 293 31.40 -32.35 -85.17
C ASN A 293 31.84 -32.90 -86.52
N SER A 294 32.26 -32.00 -87.41
CA SER A 294 32.94 -32.31 -88.66
C SER A 294 34.29 -32.99 -88.39
N LEU A 295 34.48 -34.16 -88.97
CA LEU A 295 35.69 -34.98 -88.91
C LEU A 295 36.74 -34.35 -89.84
N MET A 296 37.81 -33.77 -89.27
CA MET A 296 39.01 -33.38 -90.02
C MET A 296 40.14 -34.31 -89.62
N ASN A 297 40.45 -35.28 -90.49
CA ASN A 297 41.59 -36.18 -90.34
C ASN A 297 42.80 -35.55 -91.04
N ILE A 298 43.88 -35.34 -90.30
CA ILE A 298 45.18 -34.90 -90.81
C ILE A 298 45.95 -36.17 -91.16
N GLN A 299 46.36 -36.31 -92.42
CA GLN A 299 47.43 -37.24 -92.79
C GLN A 299 48.39 -36.58 -93.78
N ASP A 300 49.58 -36.26 -93.26
CA ASP A 300 50.91 -36.15 -93.89
C ASP A 300 51.13 -37.20 -95.02
N LYS A 301 52.00 -37.08 -96.03
CA LYS A 301 52.99 -36.10 -96.53
C LYS A 301 53.63 -36.73 -97.79
N PHE A 302 54.18 -35.90 -98.69
CA PHE A 302 55.14 -36.18 -99.79
C PHE A 302 54.64 -36.80 -101.12
N SER A 303 54.76 -36.04 -102.22
CA SER A 303 55.91 -36.13 -103.14
C SER A 303 56.02 -34.90 -104.03
#